data_AF-A0A3D0TV89-F1
#
_entry.id   AF-A0A3D0TV89-F1
#
_cell.length_a   1.000
_cell.length_b   1.000
_cell.length_c   1.000
_cell.angle_alpha   90.00
_cell.angle_beta   90.00
_cell.angle_gamma   90.00
#
_symmetry.space_group_name_H-M   'P 1'
#
loop_
_entity.id
_entity.type
_entity.pdbx_description
1 polymer ?
#
loop_
_entity_poly.entity_id
_entity_poly.type
_entity_poly.pdbx_seq_one_letter_code
_entity_poly.pdbx_strand_id
1 'polypeptide(L)'
;MTLHPDLLAILACPNDKGPLHYLADENKLYNPRLRLTYDVVDDIPVMLVADAAHLADDEAARLDERVRAESIPPTFDVPERPAAAEHTDD
;
A
#
# COMPACT_ATOMS: atom_id res chain seq x y z
N MET A 1 -6.41 -10.73 15.43
CA MET A 1 -6.22 -11.72 14.36
C MET A 1 -5.60 -10.98 13.18
N THR A 2 -4.91 -11.67 12.29
CA THR A 2 -4.21 -11.05 11.14
C THR A 2 -4.82 -11.58 9.85
N LEU A 3 -4.89 -10.73 8.82
CA LEU A 3 -5.28 -11.14 7.47
C LEU A 3 -4.49 -12.37 7.00
N HIS A 4 -5.17 -13.29 6.31
CA HIS A 4 -4.53 -14.50 5.78
C HIS A 4 -3.50 -14.13 4.68
N PRO A 5 -2.30 -14.73 4.66
CA PRO A 5 -1.24 -14.40 3.70
C PRO A 5 -1.67 -14.49 2.24
N ASP A 6 -2.46 -15.50 1.88
CA ASP A 6 -2.96 -15.69 0.50
C ASP A 6 -3.89 -14.56 0.04
N LEU A 7 -4.65 -13.97 0.98
CA LEU A 7 -5.51 -12.83 0.68
C LEU A 7 -4.66 -11.57 0.52
N LEU A 8 -3.67 -11.36 1.39
CA LEU A 8 -2.73 -10.25 1.27
C LEU A 8 -2.04 -10.28 -0.09
N ALA A 9 -1.63 -11.47 -0.58
CA ALA A 9 -0.95 -11.66 -1.86
C ALA A 9 -1.68 -11.11 -3.10
N ILE A 10 -3.00 -10.87 -3.02
CA ILE A 10 -3.82 -10.39 -4.15
C ILE A 10 -4.40 -8.99 -3.94
N LEU A 11 -4.21 -8.38 -2.77
CA LEU A 11 -4.81 -7.10 -2.44
C LEU A 11 -4.04 -5.94 -3.07
N ALA A 12 -4.63 -5.36 -4.12
CA ALA A 12 -4.15 -4.17 -4.81
C ALA A 12 -5.02 -2.95 -4.47
N CYS A 13 -4.44 -1.76 -4.48
CA CYS A 13 -5.18 -0.52 -4.33
C CYS A 13 -6.30 -0.44 -5.40
N PRO A 14 -7.55 -0.14 -5.03
CA PRO A 14 -8.65 -0.02 -5.98
C PRO A 14 -8.46 1.15 -6.96
N ASN A 15 -7.66 2.17 -6.61
CA ASN A 15 -7.42 3.36 -7.43
C ASN A 15 -6.27 3.17 -8.43
N ASP A 16 -5.07 2.79 -7.98
CA ASP A 16 -3.87 2.71 -8.84
C ASP A 16 -3.47 1.28 -9.23
N LYS A 17 -4.15 0.26 -8.69
CA LYS A 17 -3.88 -1.17 -8.90
C LYS A 17 -2.49 -1.63 -8.45
N GLY A 18 -1.76 -0.83 -7.68
CA GLY A 18 -0.47 -1.19 -7.12
C GLY A 18 -0.59 -1.84 -5.73
N PRO A 19 0.54 -2.33 -5.19
CA PRO A 19 0.58 -3.03 -3.91
C PRO A 19 0.38 -2.08 -2.73
N LEU A 20 0.01 -2.64 -1.59
CA LEU A 20 -0.26 -1.96 -0.33
C LEU A 20 0.65 -2.53 0.76
N HIS A 21 0.81 -1.81 1.87
CA HIS A 21 1.48 -2.34 3.08
C HIS A 21 0.43 -2.57 4.16
N TYR A 22 0.36 -3.80 4.69
CA TYR A 22 -0.57 -4.10 5.80
C TYR A 22 0.08 -3.77 7.14
N LEU A 23 -0.43 -2.72 7.77
CA LEU A 23 -0.04 -2.27 9.11
C LEU A 23 -0.90 -3.02 10.13
N ALA A 24 -0.45 -4.21 10.53
CA ALA A 24 -1.23 -5.13 11.36
C ALA A 24 -1.65 -4.51 12.70
N ASP A 25 -0.80 -3.70 13.32
CA ASP A 25 -1.11 -3.05 14.61
C ASP A 25 -2.21 -1.98 14.50
N GLU A 26 -2.38 -1.39 13.32
CA GLU A 26 -3.37 -0.35 13.06
C GLU A 26 -4.58 -0.87 12.27
N ASN A 27 -4.56 -2.15 11.85
CA ASN A 27 -5.54 -2.74 10.94
C ASN A 27 -5.81 -1.88 9.70
N LYS A 28 -4.72 -1.45 9.04
CA LYS A 28 -4.79 -0.58 7.86
C LYS A 28 -3.97 -1.13 6.71
N LEU A 29 -4.46 -0.93 5.49
CA LEU A 29 -3.69 -1.09 4.26
C LEU A 29 -3.25 0.29 3.79
N TYR A 30 -1.94 0.51 3.76
CA TYR A 30 -1.33 1.78 3.40
C TYR A 30 -0.82 1.78 1.96
N ASN A 31 -1.18 2.83 1.20
CA ASN A 31 -0.62 3.13 -0.12
C ASN A 31 0.30 4.36 -0.03
N PRO A 32 1.64 4.19 -0.04
CA PRO A 32 2.58 5.32 0.02
C PRO A 32 2.55 6.20 -1.24
N ARG A 33 2.20 5.63 -2.41
CA ARG A 33 2.17 6.36 -3.69
C ARG A 33 1.09 7.42 -3.73
N LEU A 34 -0.06 7.14 -3.11
CA LEU A 34 -1.21 8.04 -3.06
C LEU A 34 -1.44 8.67 -1.69
N ARG A 35 -0.64 8.30 -0.68
CA ARG A 35 -0.81 8.69 0.73
C ARG A 35 -2.22 8.40 1.23
N LEU A 36 -2.69 7.18 0.96
CA LEU A 36 -4.03 6.70 1.31
C LEU A 36 -3.95 5.52 2.27
N THR A 37 -4.91 5.42 3.19
CA THR A 37 -5.14 4.20 3.97
C THR A 37 -6.55 3.65 3.75
N TYR A 38 -6.66 2.33 3.76
CA TYR A 38 -7.92 1.60 3.80
C TYR A 38 -8.01 0.85 5.13
N ASP A 39 -9.16 0.91 5.78
CA ASP A 39 -9.38 0.19 7.04
C ASP A 39 -9.63 -1.31 6.80
N VAL A 40 -9.25 -2.11 7.79
CA VAL A 40 -9.57 -3.53 7.88
C VAL A 40 -10.48 -3.72 9.09
N VAL A 41 -11.73 -4.08 8.84
CA VAL A 41 -12.75 -4.25 9.90
C VAL A 41 -13.17 -5.71 9.90
N ASP A 42 -13.10 -6.38 11.05
CA ASP A 42 -13.39 -7.81 11.20
C ASP A 42 -12.62 -8.70 10.19
N ASP A 43 -11.34 -8.39 9.97
CA ASP A 43 -10.47 -9.03 8.97
C ASP A 43 -10.96 -8.88 7.51
N ILE A 44 -11.87 -7.92 7.23
CA ILE A 44 -12.37 -7.58 5.91
C ILE A 44 -11.81 -6.20 5.48
N PRO A 45 -10.96 -6.15 4.43
CA PRO A 45 -10.48 -4.89 3.87
C PRO A 45 -11.59 -4.06 3.24
N VAL A 46 -11.75 -2.81 3.69
CA VAL A 46 -12.70 -1.84 3.12
C VAL A 46 -12.06 -1.18 1.89
N MET A 47 -12.11 -1.87 0.76
CA MET A 47 -11.46 -1.46 -0.50
C MET A 47 -12.33 -0.51 -1.35
N LEU A 48 -12.96 0.47 -0.70
CA LEU A 48 -13.80 1.47 -1.36
C LEU A 48 -13.01 2.77 -1.55
N VAL A 49 -12.94 3.26 -2.79
CA VAL A 49 -12.18 4.49 -3.11
C VAL A 49 -12.76 5.71 -2.37
N ALA A 50 -14.07 5.75 -2.19
CA ALA A 50 -14.76 6.85 -1.51
C ALA A 50 -14.50 6.89 0.01
N ASP A 51 -14.19 5.74 0.61
CA ASP A 51 -13.95 5.60 2.05
C ASP A 51 -12.44 5.60 2.39
N ALA A 52 -11.59 5.77 1.38
CA ALA A 52 -10.15 5.86 1.58
C ALA A 52 -9.79 7.14 2.35
N ALA A 53 -8.99 7.01 3.41
CA ALA A 53 -8.53 8.15 4.18
C ALA A 53 -7.24 8.72 3.57
N HIS A 54 -7.28 10.00 3.20
CA HIS A 54 -6.08 10.75 2.81
C HIS A 54 -5.28 11.15 4.03
N LEU A 55 -3.99 10.86 3.99
CA LEU A 55 -3.06 11.25 5.03
C LEU A 55 -2.53 12.65 4.77
N ALA A 56 -2.36 13.42 5.84
CA ALA A 56 -1.53 14.61 5.81
C ALA A 56 -0.05 14.23 5.62
N ASP A 57 0.78 15.20 5.25
CA ASP A 57 2.18 14.95 4.88
C ASP A 57 3.03 14.38 6.04
N ASP A 58 2.77 14.84 7.26
CA ASP A 58 3.42 14.35 8.48
C ASP A 58 3.02 12.91 8.82
N GLU A 59 1.73 12.61 8.67
CA GLU A 59 1.17 11.27 8.87
C GLU A 59 1.70 10.27 7.84
N ALA A 60 1.74 10.68 6.57
CA ALA A 60 2.33 9.88 5.50
C ALA A 60 3.81 9.61 5.76
N ALA A 61 4.59 10.63 6.14
CA ALA A 61 6.01 10.47 6.46
C ALA A 61 6.24 9.51 7.64
N ARG A 62 5.36 9.54 8.65
CA ARG A 62 5.42 8.60 9.78
C ARG A 62 5.20 7.16 9.31
N LEU A 63 4.19 6.93 8.47
CA LEU A 63 3.90 5.58 7.96
C LEU A 63 4.96 5.08 6.98
N ASP A 64 5.51 5.95 6.14
CA ASP A 64 6.65 5.63 5.27
C ASP A 64 7.87 5.16 6.07
N GLU A 65 8.24 5.92 7.10
CA GLU A 65 9.35 5.56 7.98
C GLU A 65 9.07 4.25 8.71
N ARG A 66 7.83 4.03 9.16
CA ARG A 66 7.42 2.80 9.80
C ARG A 66 7.56 1.59 8.89
N VAL A 67 7.03 1.67 7.66
CA VAL A 67 7.15 0.60 6.65
C VAL A 67 8.62 0.25 6.42
N ARG A 68 9.48 1.26 6.33
CA ARG A 68 10.93 1.08 6.16
C ARG A 68 11.59 0.45 7.40
N ALA A 69 11.30 0.97 8.59
CA ALA A 69 11.92 0.54 9.85
C ALA A 69 11.54 -0.90 10.21
N GLU A 70 10.28 -1.28 9.98
CA GLU A 70 9.75 -2.61 10.24
C GLU A 70 9.92 -3.57 9.05
N SER A 71 10.43 -3.07 7.91
CA SER A 71 10.57 -3.84 6.65
C SER A 71 9.24 -4.51 6.25
N ILE A 72 8.14 -3.77 6.34
CA ILE A 72 6.79 -4.27 6.04
C ILE A 72 6.70 -4.55 4.54
N PRO A 73 6.52 -5.81 4.11
CA PRO A 73 6.51 -6.15 2.70
C PRO A 73 5.27 -5.57 2.01
N PRO A 74 5.35 -5.31 0.69
CA PRO A 74 4.16 -5.05 -0.10
C PRO A 74 3.25 -6.29 -0.14
N THR A 75 1.97 -6.08 -0.41
CA THR A 75 0.99 -7.15 -0.60
C THR A 75 1.38 -8.09 -1.74
N PHE A 76 2.03 -7.59 -2.79
CA PHE A 76 2.62 -8.39 -3.84
C PHE A 76 3.80 -7.67 -4.47
N ASP A 77 4.70 -8.45 -5.06
CA ASP A 77 5.83 -7.93 -5.82
C ASP A 77 5.33 -7.35 -7.14
N VAL A 78 5.55 -6.05 -7.35
CA VAL A 78 5.49 -5.47 -8.70
C VAL A 78 6.90 -5.53 -9.25
N PRO A 79 7.14 -6.19 -10.39
CA PRO A 79 8.45 -6.10 -11.03
C PRO A 79 8.72 -4.62 -11.28
N GLU A 80 9.81 -4.09 -10.71
CA GLU A 80 10.24 -2.72 -10.95
C GLU A 80 10.26 -2.52 -12.46
N ARG A 81 9.29 -1.77 -12.99
CA ARG A 81 9.29 -1.44 -14.41
C ARG A 81 10.54 -0.56 -14.58
N PRO A 82 11.55 -0.98 -15.37
CA PRO A 82 12.76 -0.19 -15.51
C PRO A 82 12.32 1.21 -15.95
N ALA A 83 12.77 2.22 -15.19
CA ALA A 83 12.58 3.61 -15.56
C ALA A 83 12.97 3.73 -17.03
N ALA A 84 12.05 4.25 -17.84
CA ALA A 84 12.14 4.27 -19.29
C ALA A 84 13.58 4.52 -19.73
N ALA A 85 14.18 3.54 -20.43
CA ALA A 85 15.38 3.80 -21.19
C ALA A 85 15.04 4.96 -22.12
N GLU A 86 15.62 6.12 -21.83
CA GLU A 86 15.48 7.32 -22.63
C GLU A 86 15.85 6.92 -24.07
N HIS A 87 14.86 6.93 -24.95
CA HIS A 87 15.09 6.78 -26.37
C HIS A 87 15.75 8.08 -26.83
N THR A 88 17.07 8.16 -26.68
CA THR A 88 17.88 9.12 -27.41
C THR A 88 17.94 8.60 -28.84
N ASP A 89 16.97 9.01 -29.66
CA ASP A 89 17.09 8.97 -31.11
C ASP A 89 18.29 9.86 -31.51
N ASP A 90 19.25 9.25 -32.20
CA ASP A 90 20.43 9.88 -32.82
C ASP A 90 20.09 10.40 -34.23
#